data_AF-A0AAN1UUD0-F1
#
_entry.id   AF-A0AAN1UUD0-F1
#
_cell.length_a   1.000
_cell.length_b   1.000
_cell.length_c   1.000
_cell.angle_alpha   90.00
_cell.angle_beta   90.00
_cell.angle_gamma   90.00
#
_symmetry.space_group_name_H-M   'P 1'
#
loop_
_entity.id
_entity.type
_entity.pdbx_description
1 polymer ?
#
loop_
_entity_poly.entity_id
_entity_poly.type
_entity_poly.pdbx_seq_one_letter_code
_entity_poly.pdbx_strand_id
1 'polypeptide(L)'
;MAFLRITSAQQLYVAFYGRPADVEGRSFWDSAVQAIPGAIDYAAIAEAFGESAEAQIRFGNLSLAEAVNTLYRSILNREADPVGRDFYVKALESGQISLANLAIAIVEGIQTDSLDAQTFLNKVLAADWLTNALDTLEEIQAYDFSTNAIALPTVQDFIAKVTADAGSVPNSNQVTAIVEQIVVTSGTPATATAIAEARIVVQGGDGNDQLNGSGGQATLIGAGGHDTLLAGSSDDRLTGGLGADVLTGGAGRDRFVYTALTDSLLSGFDRITDFQIGLDSFEGPNPTSAMAINNLGTVSSLDPSALAAVLTASNFLSNGAATFQFEQRTFIVLNDDVAGFQANRDALIEITGFQGDLANLSIV
;
A
#
# COMPACT_ATOMS: atom_id res chain seq x y z
N MET A 1 -34.23 -30.51 -8.02
CA MET A 1 -33.21 -29.51 -8.39
C MET A 1 -32.96 -28.64 -7.19
N ALA A 2 -31.70 -28.37 -6.86
CA ALA A 2 -31.34 -27.46 -5.78
C ALA A 2 -31.22 -26.04 -6.35
N PHE A 3 -31.76 -25.08 -5.61
CA PHE A 3 -31.75 -23.66 -5.97
C PHE A 3 -30.85 -22.90 -5.01
N LEU A 4 -30.30 -21.77 -5.47
CA LEU A 4 -29.54 -20.87 -4.60
C LEU A 4 -30.42 -20.33 -3.47
N ARG A 5 -29.75 -19.90 -2.39
CA ARG A 5 -30.37 -19.27 -1.22
C ARG A 5 -29.59 -18.05 -0.83
N ILE A 6 -30.29 -17.01 -0.42
CA ILE A 6 -29.66 -15.87 0.26
C ILE A 6 -29.40 -16.26 1.71
N THR A 7 -28.13 -16.23 2.09
CA THR A 7 -27.60 -16.66 3.40
C THR A 7 -26.59 -15.66 3.98
N SER A 8 -26.36 -14.52 3.33
CA SER A 8 -25.49 -13.44 3.84
C SER A 8 -25.96 -12.06 3.41
N ALA A 9 -25.60 -11.03 4.17
CA ALA A 9 -25.84 -9.65 3.77
C ALA A 9 -25.13 -9.32 2.45
N GLN A 10 -23.90 -9.82 2.23
CA GLN A 10 -23.14 -9.59 1.01
C GLN A 10 -23.93 -9.98 -0.25
N GLN A 11 -24.64 -11.12 -0.21
CA GLN A 11 -25.47 -11.58 -1.32
C GLN A 11 -26.63 -10.62 -1.61
N LEU A 12 -27.24 -10.03 -0.58
CA LEU A 12 -28.29 -9.01 -0.77
C LEU A 12 -27.74 -7.73 -1.39
N TYR A 13 -26.58 -7.23 -0.94
CA TYR A 13 -25.94 -6.06 -1.54
C TYR A 13 -25.62 -6.29 -3.02
N VAL A 14 -25.08 -7.46 -3.37
CA VAL A 14 -24.82 -7.82 -4.77
C VAL A 14 -26.12 -7.97 -5.55
N ALA A 15 -27.15 -8.62 -5.00
CA ALA A 15 -28.39 -8.87 -5.72
C ALA A 15 -29.21 -7.58 -5.97
N PHE A 16 -29.35 -6.74 -4.96
CA PHE A 16 -30.21 -5.56 -5.00
C PHE A 16 -29.47 -4.31 -5.49
N TYR A 17 -28.28 -4.04 -4.96
CA TYR A 17 -27.48 -2.87 -5.31
C TYR A 17 -26.37 -3.16 -6.33
N GLY A 18 -26.15 -4.41 -6.75
CA GLY A 18 -25.10 -4.72 -7.74
C GLY A 18 -23.69 -4.37 -7.27
N ARG A 19 -23.48 -4.17 -5.97
CA ARG A 19 -22.22 -3.70 -5.38
C ARG A 19 -21.83 -4.54 -4.15
N PRO A 20 -20.57 -4.51 -3.72
CA PRO A 20 -20.19 -5.10 -2.45
C PRO A 20 -20.82 -4.33 -1.28
N ALA A 21 -21.01 -5.02 -0.15
CA ALA A 21 -21.37 -4.35 1.09
C ALA A 21 -20.19 -3.52 1.61
N ASP A 22 -20.48 -2.43 2.29
CA ASP A 22 -19.51 -1.78 3.18
C ASP A 22 -19.32 -2.60 4.46
N VAL A 23 -18.18 -2.39 5.11
CA VAL A 23 -17.75 -3.19 6.27
C VAL A 23 -18.77 -3.07 7.40
N GLU A 24 -19.25 -1.86 7.66
CA GLU A 24 -20.22 -1.57 8.73
C GLU A 24 -21.58 -2.18 8.43
N GLY A 25 -22.10 -2.00 7.21
CA GLY A 25 -23.37 -2.54 6.74
C GLY A 25 -23.40 -4.06 6.74
N ARG A 26 -22.33 -4.71 6.25
CA ARG A 26 -22.19 -6.17 6.32
C ARG A 26 -22.26 -6.66 7.77
N SER A 27 -21.44 -6.06 8.64
CA SER A 27 -21.36 -6.40 10.06
C SER A 27 -22.70 -6.21 10.77
N PHE A 28 -23.36 -5.07 10.52
CA PHE A 28 -24.65 -4.74 11.09
C PHE A 28 -25.73 -5.77 10.71
N TRP A 29 -25.88 -6.08 9.43
CA TRP A 29 -26.93 -6.97 8.94
C TRP A 29 -26.66 -8.44 9.30
N ASP A 30 -25.43 -8.91 9.17
CA ASP A 30 -25.08 -10.27 9.58
C ASP A 30 -25.29 -10.45 11.10
N SER A 31 -24.99 -9.43 11.91
CA SER A 31 -25.28 -9.42 13.34
C SER A 31 -26.79 -9.41 13.63
N ALA A 32 -27.58 -8.66 12.85
CA ALA A 32 -29.03 -8.58 13.02
C ALA A 32 -29.72 -9.95 12.80
N VAL A 33 -29.26 -10.73 11.83
CA VAL A 33 -29.76 -12.09 11.58
C VAL A 33 -29.37 -13.05 12.72
N GLN A 34 -28.17 -12.88 13.29
CA GLN A 34 -27.64 -13.74 14.35
C GLN A 34 -28.20 -13.41 15.75
N ALA A 35 -28.59 -12.17 16.00
CA ALA A 35 -28.98 -11.68 17.33
C ALA A 35 -30.17 -12.46 17.93
N ILE A 36 -31.18 -12.77 17.12
CA ILE A 36 -32.31 -13.61 17.53
C ILE A 36 -32.67 -14.52 16.33
N PRO A 37 -32.30 -15.82 16.36
CA PRO A 37 -32.60 -16.73 15.27
C PRO A 37 -34.08 -16.75 14.90
N GLY A 38 -34.40 -16.36 13.66
CA GLY A 38 -35.76 -16.32 13.13
C GLY A 38 -36.58 -15.07 13.44
N ALA A 39 -36.02 -14.06 14.12
CA ALA A 39 -36.71 -12.78 14.34
C ALA A 39 -36.52 -11.79 13.18
N ILE A 40 -35.37 -11.85 12.52
CA ILE A 40 -35.05 -11.07 11.32
C ILE A 40 -34.52 -12.05 10.29
N ASP A 41 -35.11 -12.04 9.10
CA ASP A 41 -34.64 -12.79 7.94
C ASP A 41 -34.15 -11.84 6.85
N TYR A 42 -33.55 -12.40 5.81
CA TYR A 42 -33.04 -11.61 4.68
C TYR A 42 -34.16 -10.89 3.91
N ALA A 43 -35.43 -11.32 4.02
CA ALA A 43 -36.56 -10.63 3.41
C ALA A 43 -36.90 -9.33 4.17
N ALA A 44 -36.87 -9.34 5.51
CA ALA A 44 -36.98 -8.13 6.32
C ALA A 44 -35.83 -7.14 6.05
N ILE A 45 -34.61 -7.64 5.87
CA ILE A 45 -33.44 -6.81 5.50
C ILE A 45 -33.63 -6.19 4.11
N ALA A 46 -34.12 -6.98 3.15
CA ALA A 46 -34.42 -6.45 1.82
C ALA A 46 -35.48 -5.33 1.86
N GLU A 47 -36.54 -5.46 2.66
CA GLU A 47 -37.50 -4.35 2.82
C GLU A 47 -36.82 -3.06 3.34
N ALA A 48 -35.92 -3.17 4.33
CA ALA A 48 -35.14 -2.02 4.80
C ALA A 48 -34.25 -1.42 3.69
N PHE A 49 -33.71 -2.25 2.79
CA PHE A 49 -32.98 -1.76 1.61
C PHE A 49 -33.90 -0.97 0.69
N GLY A 50 -35.11 -1.47 0.42
CA GLY A 50 -36.09 -0.80 -0.44
C GLY A 50 -36.51 0.58 0.07
N GLU A 51 -36.50 0.79 1.38
CA GLU A 51 -36.83 2.08 2.02
C GLU A 51 -35.64 3.06 2.11
N SER A 52 -34.42 2.59 1.82
CA SER A 52 -33.20 3.40 1.91
C SER A 52 -33.15 4.54 0.88
N ALA A 53 -32.39 5.60 1.22
CA ALA A 53 -32.09 6.68 0.29
C ALA A 53 -31.37 6.18 -0.98
N GLU A 54 -30.51 5.18 -0.85
CA GLU A 54 -29.79 4.57 -1.98
C GLU A 54 -30.76 3.87 -2.96
N ALA A 55 -31.76 3.15 -2.44
CA ALA A 55 -32.77 2.53 -3.29
C ALA A 55 -33.60 3.56 -4.05
N GLN A 56 -33.93 4.69 -3.42
CA GLN A 56 -34.62 5.79 -4.09
C GLN A 56 -33.78 6.41 -5.20
N ILE A 57 -32.48 6.59 -5.00
CA ILE A 57 -31.55 7.07 -6.03
C ILE A 57 -31.49 6.09 -7.21
N ARG A 58 -31.40 4.79 -6.92
CA ARG A 58 -31.21 3.74 -7.94
C ARG A 58 -32.47 3.41 -8.72
N PHE A 59 -33.61 3.33 -8.05
CA PHE A 59 -34.86 2.80 -8.62
C PHE A 59 -35.98 3.83 -8.69
N GLY A 60 -35.93 4.91 -7.91
CA GLY A 60 -37.07 5.83 -7.73
C GLY A 60 -37.53 6.54 -9.00
N ASN A 61 -36.65 6.70 -9.99
CA ASN A 61 -36.96 7.31 -11.29
C ASN A 61 -37.19 6.29 -12.42
N LEU A 62 -37.09 4.99 -12.15
CA LEU A 62 -37.24 3.94 -13.15
C LEU A 62 -38.70 3.48 -13.25
N SER A 63 -39.12 3.10 -14.46
CA SER A 63 -40.31 2.28 -14.62
C SER A 63 -40.12 0.90 -13.97
N LEU A 64 -41.20 0.20 -13.65
CA LEU A 64 -41.11 -1.15 -13.08
C LEU A 64 -40.35 -2.12 -14.02
N ALA A 65 -40.53 -1.99 -15.34
CA ALA A 65 -39.80 -2.81 -16.30
C ALA A 65 -38.29 -2.53 -16.29
N GLU A 66 -37.90 -1.26 -16.17
CA GLU A 66 -36.49 -0.85 -16.04
C GLU A 66 -35.91 -1.30 -14.70
N ALA A 67 -36.66 -1.20 -13.60
CA ALA A 67 -36.24 -1.66 -12.29
C ALA A 67 -36.00 -3.19 -12.27
N VAL A 68 -36.90 -3.97 -12.86
CA VAL A 68 -36.72 -5.42 -13.04
C VAL A 68 -35.45 -5.70 -13.85
N ASN A 69 -35.25 -5.02 -14.97
CA ASN A 69 -34.04 -5.19 -15.77
C ASN A 69 -32.76 -4.79 -15.02
N THR A 70 -32.82 -3.76 -14.17
CA THR A 70 -31.70 -3.36 -13.30
C THR A 70 -31.34 -4.44 -12.30
N LEU A 71 -32.32 -5.14 -11.71
CA LEU A 71 -32.06 -6.29 -10.84
C LEU A 71 -31.44 -7.46 -11.61
N TYR A 72 -31.97 -7.78 -12.79
CA TYR A 72 -31.41 -8.84 -13.64
C TYR A 72 -29.97 -8.55 -14.07
N ARG A 73 -29.64 -7.31 -14.42
CA ARG A 73 -28.24 -6.92 -14.71
C ARG A 73 -27.37 -7.01 -13.46
N SER A 74 -27.88 -6.62 -12.30
CA SER A 74 -27.17 -6.71 -11.02
C SER A 74 -26.87 -8.16 -10.63
N ILE A 75 -27.78 -9.10 -10.89
CA ILE A 75 -27.63 -10.50 -10.49
C ILE A 75 -26.90 -11.32 -11.55
N LEU A 76 -27.27 -11.15 -12.83
CA LEU A 76 -26.93 -12.06 -13.93
C LEU A 76 -26.19 -11.40 -15.09
N ASN A 77 -25.96 -10.08 -15.05
CA ASN A 77 -25.34 -9.30 -16.14
C ASN A 77 -26.04 -9.48 -17.50
N ARG A 78 -27.35 -9.64 -17.48
CA ARG A 78 -28.23 -9.69 -18.66
C ARG A 78 -29.57 -9.07 -18.32
N GLU A 79 -30.38 -8.80 -19.32
CA GLU A 79 -31.77 -8.41 -19.08
C GLU A 79 -32.64 -9.63 -18.74
N ALA A 80 -33.79 -9.33 -18.13
CA ALA A 80 -34.86 -10.31 -18.04
C ALA A 80 -35.34 -10.66 -19.44
N ASP A 81 -35.74 -11.91 -19.65
CA ASP A 81 -36.50 -12.21 -20.86
C ASP A 81 -37.84 -11.46 -20.81
N PRO A 82 -38.44 -11.10 -21.96
CA PRO A 82 -39.66 -10.29 -21.97
C PRO A 82 -40.82 -10.90 -21.18
N VAL A 83 -40.95 -12.22 -21.16
CA VAL A 83 -42.05 -12.91 -20.47
C VAL A 83 -41.85 -12.86 -18.97
N GLY A 84 -40.65 -13.18 -18.48
CA GLY A 84 -40.27 -13.08 -17.07
C GLY A 84 -40.37 -11.64 -16.56
N ARG A 85 -39.92 -10.67 -17.36
CA ARG A 85 -40.03 -9.24 -17.03
C ARG A 85 -41.49 -8.82 -16.84
N ASP A 86 -42.34 -9.12 -17.80
CA ASP A 86 -43.75 -8.72 -17.76
C ASP A 86 -44.52 -9.44 -16.63
N PHE A 87 -44.11 -10.67 -16.28
CA PHE A 87 -44.61 -11.38 -15.10
C PHE A 87 -44.28 -10.63 -13.82
N TYR A 88 -43.02 -10.25 -13.61
CA TYR A 88 -42.61 -9.53 -12.39
C TYR A 88 -43.16 -8.11 -12.32
N VAL A 89 -43.29 -7.41 -13.46
CA VAL A 89 -43.95 -6.10 -13.50
C VAL A 89 -45.38 -6.19 -12.94
N LYS A 90 -46.17 -7.18 -13.37
CA LYS A 90 -47.53 -7.37 -12.84
C LYS A 90 -47.55 -7.71 -11.35
N ALA A 91 -46.58 -8.50 -10.88
CA ALA A 91 -46.47 -8.83 -9.46
C ALA A 91 -46.16 -7.57 -8.62
N LEU A 92 -45.31 -6.68 -9.12
CA LEU A 92 -44.99 -5.38 -8.50
C LEU A 92 -46.20 -4.43 -8.54
N GLU A 93 -46.88 -4.29 -9.68
CA GLU A 93 -48.07 -3.44 -9.84
C GLU A 93 -49.22 -3.83 -8.91
N SER A 94 -49.38 -5.13 -8.67
CA SER A 94 -50.42 -5.68 -7.78
C SER A 94 -50.01 -5.69 -6.30
N GLY A 95 -48.78 -5.29 -5.97
CA GLY A 95 -48.25 -5.34 -4.60
C GLY A 95 -48.05 -6.75 -4.06
N GLN A 96 -47.98 -7.78 -4.93
CA GLN A 96 -47.73 -9.16 -4.52
C GLN A 96 -46.31 -9.36 -3.99
N ILE A 97 -45.37 -8.57 -4.50
CA ILE A 97 -43.97 -8.57 -4.07
C ILE A 97 -43.46 -7.13 -4.11
N SER A 98 -42.56 -6.78 -3.18
CA SER A 98 -41.82 -5.53 -3.27
C SER A 98 -40.65 -5.65 -4.24
N LEU A 99 -40.11 -4.52 -4.69
CA LEU A 99 -38.92 -4.54 -5.55
C LEU A 99 -37.70 -5.17 -4.84
N ALA A 100 -37.59 -4.99 -3.53
CA ALA A 100 -36.48 -5.53 -2.78
C ALA A 100 -36.58 -7.05 -2.59
N ASN A 101 -37.77 -7.55 -2.25
CA ASN A 101 -37.99 -8.99 -2.18
C ASN A 101 -37.96 -9.67 -3.56
N LEU A 102 -38.18 -8.92 -4.65
CA LEU A 102 -37.97 -9.44 -6.00
C LEU A 102 -36.50 -9.83 -6.26
N ALA A 103 -35.52 -9.08 -5.73
CA ALA A 103 -34.11 -9.45 -5.89
C ALA A 103 -33.82 -10.83 -5.28
N ILE A 104 -34.39 -11.12 -4.10
CA ILE A 104 -34.31 -12.45 -3.47
C ILE A 104 -34.98 -13.49 -4.37
N ALA A 105 -36.20 -13.23 -4.82
CA ALA A 105 -36.96 -14.18 -5.64
C ALA A 105 -36.23 -14.55 -6.95
N ILE A 106 -35.51 -13.59 -7.57
CA ILE A 106 -34.70 -13.87 -8.75
C ILE A 106 -33.53 -14.78 -8.39
N VAL A 107 -32.76 -14.48 -7.33
CA VAL A 107 -31.61 -15.31 -6.91
C VAL A 107 -32.05 -16.72 -6.54
N GLU A 108 -33.12 -16.85 -5.74
CA GLU A 108 -33.63 -18.15 -5.31
C GLU A 108 -34.32 -18.94 -6.44
N GLY A 109 -34.57 -18.30 -7.60
CA GLY A 109 -35.01 -18.97 -8.81
C GLY A 109 -33.87 -19.64 -9.60
N ILE A 110 -32.61 -19.37 -9.26
CA ILE A 110 -31.44 -19.87 -10.00
C ILE A 110 -31.09 -21.29 -9.56
N GLN A 111 -30.92 -22.20 -10.53
CA GLN A 111 -30.46 -23.56 -10.29
C GLN A 111 -28.96 -23.58 -9.96
N THR A 112 -28.59 -24.28 -8.89
CA THR A 112 -27.22 -24.31 -8.35
C THR A 112 -26.13 -24.75 -9.34
N ASP A 113 -26.47 -25.57 -10.33
CA ASP A 113 -25.57 -26.11 -11.36
C ASP A 113 -25.57 -25.30 -12.67
N SER A 114 -26.26 -24.15 -12.70
CA SER A 114 -26.37 -23.29 -13.88
C SER A 114 -25.21 -22.30 -14.02
N LEU A 115 -25.02 -21.79 -15.25
CA LEU A 115 -24.11 -20.67 -15.50
C LEU A 115 -24.53 -19.42 -14.71
N ASP A 116 -25.84 -19.17 -14.59
CA ASP A 116 -26.39 -18.06 -13.80
C ASP A 116 -25.95 -18.16 -12.32
N ALA A 117 -25.84 -19.37 -11.77
CA ALA A 117 -25.33 -19.57 -10.40
C ALA A 117 -23.84 -19.23 -10.30
N GLN A 118 -23.02 -19.69 -11.25
CA GLN A 118 -21.58 -19.37 -11.27
C GLN A 118 -21.36 -17.86 -11.40
N THR A 119 -22.12 -17.21 -12.29
CA THR A 119 -22.13 -15.77 -12.49
C THR A 119 -22.40 -15.04 -11.18
N PHE A 120 -23.49 -15.36 -10.49
CA PHE A 120 -23.83 -14.70 -9.23
C PHE A 120 -22.79 -14.98 -8.12
N LEU A 121 -22.35 -16.24 -7.97
CA LEU A 121 -21.39 -16.62 -6.93
C LEU A 121 -20.00 -15.98 -7.14
N ASN A 122 -19.54 -15.85 -8.38
CA ASN A 122 -18.29 -15.17 -8.67
C ASN A 122 -18.35 -13.68 -8.30
N LYS A 123 -19.48 -13.02 -8.52
CA LYS A 123 -19.70 -11.63 -8.07
C LYS A 123 -19.65 -11.52 -6.56
N VAL A 124 -20.32 -12.44 -5.86
CA VAL A 124 -20.32 -12.48 -4.40
C VAL A 124 -18.90 -12.70 -3.88
N LEU A 125 -18.13 -13.59 -4.49
CA LEU A 125 -16.74 -13.85 -4.12
C LEU A 125 -15.84 -12.61 -4.33
N ALA A 126 -15.94 -11.95 -5.48
CA ALA A 126 -15.19 -10.71 -5.73
C ALA A 126 -15.59 -9.59 -4.76
N ALA A 127 -16.89 -9.50 -4.45
CA ALA A 127 -17.43 -8.56 -3.48
C ALA A 127 -16.91 -8.84 -2.07
N ASP A 128 -16.89 -10.11 -1.64
CA ASP A 128 -16.35 -10.54 -0.34
C ASP A 128 -14.89 -10.15 -0.19
N TRP A 129 -14.08 -10.41 -1.21
CA TRP A 129 -12.66 -10.08 -1.16
C TRP A 129 -12.42 -8.59 -1.07
N LEU A 130 -13.17 -7.79 -1.82
CA LEU A 130 -13.04 -6.34 -1.74
C LEU A 130 -13.40 -5.84 -0.34
N THR A 131 -14.55 -6.24 0.20
CA THR A 131 -14.96 -5.85 1.55
C THR A 131 -13.93 -6.28 2.60
N ASN A 132 -13.30 -7.44 2.45
CA ASN A 132 -12.28 -7.95 3.38
C ASN A 132 -10.89 -7.34 3.20
N ALA A 133 -10.59 -6.76 2.04
CA ALA A 133 -9.31 -6.14 1.74
C ALA A 133 -9.24 -4.67 2.21
N LEU A 134 -10.37 -4.08 2.58
CA LEU A 134 -10.41 -2.76 3.22
C LEU A 134 -9.86 -2.91 4.64
N ASP A 135 -8.67 -2.37 4.90
CA ASP A 135 -7.97 -2.54 6.18
C ASP A 135 -7.65 -1.22 6.89
N THR A 136 -7.88 -0.08 6.23
CA THR A 136 -7.79 1.25 6.85
C THR A 136 -9.15 1.95 6.94
N LEU A 137 -9.28 2.87 7.90
CA LEU A 137 -10.50 3.66 8.08
C LEU A 137 -10.73 4.62 6.90
N GLU A 138 -9.64 5.09 6.29
CA GLU A 138 -9.60 5.88 5.07
C GLU A 138 -10.13 5.11 3.87
N GLU A 139 -9.69 3.87 3.66
CA GLU A 139 -10.21 2.99 2.61
C GLU A 139 -11.69 2.68 2.82
N ILE A 140 -12.10 2.39 4.06
CA ILE A 140 -13.51 2.11 4.39
C ILE A 140 -14.39 3.34 4.09
N GLN A 141 -13.95 4.54 4.46
CA GLN A 141 -14.66 5.79 4.18
C GLN A 141 -14.66 6.14 2.70
N ALA A 142 -13.54 5.97 2.00
CA ALA A 142 -13.42 6.22 0.56
C ALA A 142 -14.24 5.23 -0.28
N TYR A 143 -14.44 4.03 0.25
CA TYR A 143 -15.31 3.00 -0.29
C TYR A 143 -16.80 3.31 -0.06
N ASP A 144 -17.19 4.23 0.84
CA ASP A 144 -18.59 4.51 1.14
C ASP A 144 -19.36 5.08 -0.08
N PHE A 145 -20.20 4.22 -0.67
CA PHE A 145 -21.07 4.51 -1.82
C PHE A 145 -22.19 5.51 -1.51
N SER A 146 -22.38 5.90 -0.25
CA SER A 146 -23.44 6.82 0.18
C SER A 146 -23.12 8.29 -0.14
N THR A 147 -21.83 8.63 -0.30
CA THR A 147 -21.40 10.01 -0.58
C THR A 147 -20.83 10.12 -2.01
N ASN A 148 -21.60 10.79 -2.85
CA ASN A 148 -21.29 11.08 -4.25
C ASN A 148 -19.89 11.74 -4.40
N ALA A 149 -18.85 10.98 -4.77
CA ALA A 149 -17.92 11.23 -5.88
C ALA A 149 -16.54 10.55 -5.71
N ILE A 150 -16.09 9.95 -6.82
CA ILE A 150 -14.71 9.54 -7.15
C ILE A 150 -14.15 8.26 -6.48
N ALA A 151 -14.83 7.12 -6.72
CA ALA A 151 -14.24 5.76 -6.77
C ALA A 151 -15.13 4.75 -7.56
N LEU A 152 -16.38 5.14 -7.84
CA LEU A 152 -17.46 4.28 -8.35
C LEU A 152 -17.18 3.46 -9.63
N PRO A 153 -16.46 3.95 -10.66
CA PRO A 153 -16.32 3.18 -11.90
C PRO A 153 -15.47 1.93 -11.71
N THR A 154 -14.35 2.00 -10.99
CA THR A 154 -13.36 0.91 -10.96
C THR A 154 -13.85 -0.32 -10.22
N VAL A 155 -14.52 -0.14 -9.07
CA VAL A 155 -15.06 -1.25 -8.26
C VAL A 155 -16.25 -1.92 -8.94
N GLN A 156 -17.17 -1.12 -9.48
CA GLN A 156 -18.31 -1.64 -10.23
C GLN A 156 -17.85 -2.35 -11.51
N ASP A 157 -16.92 -1.75 -12.26
CA ASP A 157 -16.32 -2.35 -13.44
C ASP A 157 -15.58 -3.64 -13.11
N PHE A 158 -14.94 -3.70 -11.95
CA PHE A 158 -14.24 -4.90 -11.50
C PHE A 158 -15.20 -6.05 -11.25
N ILE A 159 -16.27 -5.83 -10.48
CA ILE A 159 -17.32 -6.86 -10.28
C ILE A 159 -18.01 -7.20 -11.60
N ALA A 160 -18.27 -6.20 -12.46
CA ALA A 160 -18.88 -6.42 -13.77
C ALA A 160 -17.98 -7.30 -14.68
N LYS A 161 -16.66 -7.09 -14.67
CA LYS A 161 -15.68 -7.91 -15.43
C LYS A 161 -15.71 -9.37 -14.99
N VAL A 162 -15.72 -9.64 -13.68
CA VAL A 162 -15.84 -11.00 -13.12
C VAL A 162 -17.11 -11.71 -13.61
N THR A 163 -18.16 -10.92 -13.85
CA THR A 163 -19.44 -11.42 -14.35
C THR A 163 -19.42 -11.67 -15.87
N ALA A 164 -18.72 -10.83 -16.62
CA ALA A 164 -18.62 -10.94 -18.07
C ALA A 164 -17.64 -12.05 -18.51
N ASP A 165 -16.60 -12.30 -17.71
CA ASP A 165 -15.63 -13.36 -17.91
C ASP A 165 -15.47 -14.16 -16.61
N ALA A 166 -16.11 -15.32 -16.53
CA ALA A 166 -16.02 -16.19 -15.36
C ALA A 166 -14.60 -16.72 -15.08
N GLY A 167 -13.67 -16.63 -16.03
CA GLY A 167 -12.24 -16.91 -15.83
C GLY A 167 -11.48 -15.77 -15.16
N SER A 168 -12.09 -14.59 -15.03
CA SER A 168 -11.48 -13.38 -14.47
C SER A 168 -11.76 -13.18 -12.98
N VAL A 169 -12.15 -14.24 -12.26
CA VAL A 169 -12.22 -14.21 -10.79
C VAL A 169 -10.89 -13.65 -10.27
N PRO A 170 -10.89 -12.60 -9.44
CA PRO A 170 -9.66 -11.93 -9.12
C PRO A 170 -8.70 -12.84 -8.34
N ASN A 171 -7.52 -12.36 -7.97
CA ASN A 171 -6.75 -12.83 -6.80
C ASN A 171 -6.59 -11.70 -5.76
N SER A 172 -6.09 -12.02 -4.57
CA SER A 172 -5.89 -11.03 -3.49
C SER A 172 -5.08 -9.81 -3.93
N ASN A 173 -4.01 -10.01 -4.71
CA ASN A 173 -3.16 -8.90 -5.17
C ASN A 173 -3.91 -7.93 -6.10
N GLN A 174 -4.78 -8.45 -6.97
CA GLN A 174 -5.61 -7.61 -7.84
C GLN A 174 -6.63 -6.79 -7.05
N VAL A 175 -7.15 -7.34 -5.95
CA VAL A 175 -8.07 -6.63 -5.07
C VAL A 175 -7.35 -5.55 -4.28
N THR A 176 -6.20 -5.86 -3.68
CA THR A 176 -5.38 -4.87 -2.96
C THR A 176 -5.02 -3.69 -3.86
N ALA A 177 -4.60 -3.95 -5.11
CA ALA A 177 -4.29 -2.88 -6.06
C ALA A 177 -5.49 -1.97 -6.37
N ILE A 178 -6.72 -2.49 -6.35
CA ILE A 178 -7.94 -1.70 -6.56
C ILE A 178 -8.25 -0.86 -5.33
N VAL A 179 -8.13 -1.44 -4.13
CA VAL A 179 -8.36 -0.74 -2.86
C VAL A 179 -7.39 0.43 -2.71
N GLU A 180 -6.12 0.22 -3.00
CA GLU A 180 -5.09 1.29 -3.02
C GLU A 180 -5.46 2.42 -3.98
N GLN A 181 -6.05 2.09 -5.14
CA GLN A 181 -6.51 3.10 -6.09
C GLN A 181 -7.71 3.91 -5.57
N ILE A 182 -8.60 3.33 -4.77
CA ILE A 182 -9.77 4.01 -4.19
C ILE A 182 -9.32 5.20 -3.32
N VAL A 183 -8.28 5.02 -2.51
CA VAL A 183 -7.70 6.07 -1.65
C VAL A 183 -7.14 7.22 -2.48
N VAL A 184 -6.40 6.92 -3.54
CA VAL A 184 -5.85 7.94 -4.45
C VAL A 184 -6.97 8.79 -5.08
N THR A 185 -8.12 8.17 -5.38
CA THR A 185 -9.23 8.85 -6.06
C THR A 185 -10.15 9.67 -5.16
N SER A 186 -10.32 9.33 -3.88
CA SER A 186 -11.30 9.95 -2.96
C SER A 186 -10.91 11.34 -2.45
N GLY A 187 -9.87 11.97 -3.00
CA GLY A 187 -9.47 13.31 -2.58
C GLY A 187 -8.73 13.33 -1.24
N THR A 188 -8.45 12.17 -0.65
CA THR A 188 -7.29 11.99 0.24
C THR A 188 -6.22 11.13 -0.43
N PRO A 189 -5.56 11.65 -1.50
CA PRO A 189 -4.15 11.36 -1.69
C PRO A 189 -3.45 11.60 -0.35
N ALA A 190 -2.38 10.88 -0.05
CA ALA A 190 -1.43 11.34 0.95
C ALA A 190 -1.13 12.81 0.63
N THR A 191 -1.69 13.74 1.40
CA THR A 191 -1.45 15.15 1.13
C THR A 191 0.04 15.34 1.33
N ALA A 192 0.72 16.10 0.46
CA ALA A 192 2.15 16.36 0.60
C ALA A 192 2.54 16.87 2.01
N THR A 193 1.57 17.38 2.78
CA THR A 193 1.69 17.74 4.20
C THR A 193 1.55 16.57 5.19
N ALA A 194 0.68 15.59 4.94
CA ALA A 194 0.59 14.38 5.77
C ALA A 194 1.74 13.40 5.49
N ILE A 195 2.26 13.39 4.26
CA ILE A 195 3.53 12.72 3.95
C ILE A 195 4.63 13.41 4.77
N ALA A 196 4.74 14.74 4.78
CA ALA A 196 5.75 15.49 5.55
C ALA A 196 5.86 15.13 7.05
N GLU A 197 4.80 14.59 7.67
CA GLU A 197 4.78 14.18 9.08
C GLU A 197 4.61 12.66 9.33
N ALA A 198 4.29 11.86 8.31
CA ALA A 198 4.16 10.41 8.45
C ALA A 198 5.53 9.73 8.49
N ARG A 199 5.72 8.83 9.47
CA ARG A 199 6.85 7.91 9.47
C ARG A 199 6.62 6.82 8.42
N ILE A 200 7.32 6.91 7.30
CA ILE A 200 7.26 5.93 6.21
C ILE A 200 8.36 4.90 6.45
N VAL A 201 8.02 3.61 6.56
CA VAL A 201 9.02 2.53 6.65
C VAL A 201 8.96 1.72 5.37
N VAL A 202 10.04 1.75 4.58
CA VAL A 202 10.17 0.98 3.35
C VAL A 202 11.37 0.07 3.49
N GLN A 203 11.17 -1.22 3.23
CA GLN A 203 12.21 -2.23 3.29
C GLN A 203 12.29 -2.99 1.95
N GLY A 204 13.49 -3.00 1.36
CA GLY A 204 13.87 -3.82 0.23
C GLY A 204 14.13 -5.28 0.60
N GLY A 205 14.52 -6.07 -0.39
CA GLY A 205 14.92 -7.46 -0.25
C GLY A 205 16.42 -7.65 -0.49
N ASP A 206 16.84 -8.88 -0.77
CA ASP A 206 18.25 -9.22 -1.07
C ASP A 206 18.66 -8.88 -2.53
N GLY A 207 17.89 -8.03 -3.23
CA GLY A 207 18.11 -7.67 -4.63
C GLY A 207 18.38 -6.18 -4.80
N ASN A 208 18.74 -5.76 -6.01
CA ASN A 208 18.96 -4.34 -6.30
C ASN A 208 17.62 -3.58 -6.34
N ASP A 209 17.34 -2.80 -5.32
CA ASP A 209 16.07 -2.13 -5.11
C ASP A 209 16.13 -0.62 -5.38
N GLN A 210 14.98 -0.05 -5.72
CA GLN A 210 14.79 1.39 -5.81
C GLN A 210 13.73 1.79 -4.79
N LEU A 211 14.17 2.43 -3.71
CA LEU A 211 13.31 2.82 -2.59
C LEU A 211 13.09 4.34 -2.61
N ASN A 212 11.85 4.76 -2.43
CA ASN A 212 11.48 6.17 -2.38
C ASN A 212 10.63 6.43 -1.12
N GLY A 213 11.15 7.27 -0.22
CA GLY A 213 10.50 7.65 1.04
C GLY A 213 9.41 8.69 0.88
N SER A 214 9.29 9.33 -0.29
CA SER A 214 8.40 10.47 -0.56
C SER A 214 8.64 11.65 0.39
N GLY A 215 7.81 12.69 0.39
CA GLY A 215 8.11 13.95 1.10
C GLY A 215 8.06 13.93 2.64
N GLY A 216 8.19 12.78 3.30
CA GLY A 216 7.93 12.53 4.72
C GLY A 216 9.04 11.87 5.49
N GLN A 217 9.00 11.91 6.83
CA GLN A 217 10.01 11.24 7.68
C GLN A 217 10.11 9.76 7.30
N ALA A 218 11.15 9.38 6.59
CA ALA A 218 11.33 8.04 6.07
C ALA A 218 12.29 7.22 6.92
N THR A 219 12.07 5.92 6.96
CA THR A 219 13.02 4.89 7.36
C THR A 219 13.14 3.94 6.17
N LEU A 220 14.21 4.11 5.40
CA LEU A 220 14.49 3.30 4.22
C LEU A 220 15.56 2.27 4.56
N ILE A 221 15.30 1.00 4.25
CA ILE A 221 16.21 -0.13 4.49
C ILE A 221 16.36 -0.90 3.17
N GLY A 222 17.51 -0.80 2.51
CA GLY A 222 17.79 -1.54 1.25
C GLY A 222 17.94 -3.04 1.45
N ALA A 223 18.58 -3.42 2.57
CA ALA A 223 18.88 -4.79 2.99
C ALA A 223 20.11 -5.39 2.28
N GLY A 224 19.98 -5.99 1.10
CA GLY A 224 21.15 -6.49 0.39
C GLY A 224 20.99 -6.28 -1.10
N GLY A 225 22.03 -5.88 -1.81
CA GLY A 225 21.89 -5.51 -3.22
C GLY A 225 22.76 -4.34 -3.60
N HIS A 226 22.41 -3.66 -4.67
CA HIS A 226 22.97 -2.35 -5.03
C HIS A 226 21.78 -1.41 -5.13
N ASP A 227 21.48 -0.77 -4.02
CA ASP A 227 20.21 -0.11 -3.81
C ASP A 227 20.29 1.37 -4.13
N THR A 228 19.17 1.95 -4.54
CA THR A 228 19.02 3.40 -4.69
C THR A 228 17.92 3.87 -3.75
N LEU A 229 18.30 4.59 -2.70
CA LEU A 229 17.40 5.11 -1.68
C LEU A 229 17.28 6.62 -1.82
N LEU A 230 16.07 7.09 -2.08
CA LEU A 230 15.71 8.51 -2.12
C LEU A 230 14.69 8.81 -1.02
N ALA A 231 15.12 9.44 0.07
CA ALA A 231 14.26 9.66 1.23
C ALA A 231 13.30 10.83 1.00
N GLY A 232 13.79 12.02 0.64
CA GLY A 232 12.96 13.08 0.08
C GLY A 232 13.01 14.37 0.89
N SER A 233 11.95 14.66 1.64
CA SER A 233 11.95 15.82 2.55
C SER A 233 11.52 15.37 3.94
N SER A 234 11.93 16.12 4.97
CA SER A 234 11.84 15.81 6.40
C SER A 234 13.06 15.06 6.94
N ASP A 235 13.11 14.85 8.26
CA ASP A 235 14.25 14.20 8.94
C ASP A 235 14.18 12.67 8.76
N ASP A 236 15.04 12.14 7.89
CA ASP A 236 14.96 10.76 7.43
C ASP A 236 16.04 9.86 8.04
N ARG A 237 15.83 8.55 7.92
CA ARG A 237 16.77 7.50 8.34
C ARG A 237 16.98 6.50 7.20
N LEU A 238 18.20 6.43 6.68
CA LEU A 238 18.54 5.59 5.54
C LEU A 238 19.56 4.53 5.95
N THR A 239 19.27 3.26 5.69
CA THR A 239 20.20 2.13 5.81
C THR A 239 20.31 1.49 4.42
N GLY A 240 21.47 1.59 3.78
CA GLY A 240 21.71 0.90 2.50
C GLY A 240 21.63 -0.61 2.71
N GLY A 241 22.51 -1.12 3.56
CA GLY A 241 22.59 -2.54 3.85
C GLY A 241 23.85 -3.11 3.22
N LEU A 242 23.83 -4.36 2.75
CA LEU A 242 24.98 -4.96 2.10
C LEU A 242 25.06 -4.56 0.63
N GLY A 243 26.16 -3.95 0.23
CA GLY A 243 26.52 -3.76 -1.17
C GLY A 243 26.94 -2.34 -1.48
N ALA A 244 26.86 -1.93 -2.74
CA ALA A 244 27.26 -0.58 -3.15
C ALA A 244 25.99 0.26 -3.38
N ASP A 245 25.59 1.00 -2.35
CA ASP A 245 24.31 1.71 -2.37
C ASP A 245 24.47 3.19 -2.70
N VAL A 246 23.40 3.78 -3.24
CA VAL A 246 23.30 5.21 -3.53
C VAL A 246 22.20 5.80 -2.65
N LEU A 247 22.61 6.66 -1.73
CA LEU A 247 21.73 7.25 -0.71
C LEU A 247 21.56 8.75 -0.98
N THR A 248 20.32 9.21 -0.99
CA THR A 248 19.94 10.62 -1.08
C THR A 248 18.96 10.92 0.05
N GLY A 249 19.40 11.71 1.04
CA GLY A 249 18.55 12.10 2.16
C GLY A 249 17.51 13.13 1.73
N GLY A 250 17.96 14.13 0.99
CA GLY A 250 17.15 15.23 0.50
C GLY A 250 17.15 16.40 1.47
N ALA A 251 15.96 16.95 1.77
CA ALA A 251 15.84 18.14 2.59
C ALA A 251 15.40 17.79 4.02
N GLY A 252 16.27 17.95 5.01
CA GLY A 252 15.94 17.64 6.39
C GLY A 252 17.20 17.40 7.19
N ARG A 253 17.07 16.88 8.42
CA ARG A 253 18.21 16.36 9.19
C ARG A 253 18.25 14.86 9.06
N ASP A 254 19.06 14.39 8.12
CA ASP A 254 19.04 12.99 7.76
C ASP A 254 20.07 12.18 8.53
N ARG A 255 19.74 10.92 8.78
CA ARG A 255 20.59 9.93 9.45
C ARG A 255 20.93 8.83 8.47
N PHE A 256 22.21 8.77 8.10
CA PHE A 256 22.75 7.67 7.31
C PHE A 256 23.32 6.62 8.26
N VAL A 257 22.66 5.46 8.30
CA VAL A 257 22.82 4.45 9.33
C VAL A 257 23.68 3.31 8.81
N TYR A 258 24.71 2.99 9.57
CA TYR A 258 25.59 1.85 9.36
C TYR A 258 25.49 0.97 10.59
N THR A 259 24.61 -0.04 10.55
CA THR A 259 24.39 -0.93 11.69
C THR A 259 25.54 -1.91 11.86
N ALA A 260 26.20 -2.26 10.76
CA ALA A 260 27.47 -2.94 10.72
C ALA A 260 28.44 -2.19 9.81
N LEU A 261 29.73 -2.17 10.15
CA LEU A 261 30.75 -1.59 9.27
C LEU A 261 30.87 -2.32 7.93
N THR A 262 30.42 -3.58 7.90
CA THR A 262 30.35 -4.41 6.69
C THR A 262 29.29 -3.96 5.70
N ASP A 263 28.39 -3.05 6.09
CA ASP A 263 27.37 -2.50 5.21
C ASP A 263 28.04 -1.77 4.03
N SER A 264 29.21 -1.13 4.25
CA SER A 264 29.87 -0.32 3.21
C SER A 264 31.38 -0.55 3.15
N LEU A 265 31.80 -1.71 2.65
CA LEU A 265 33.22 -2.09 2.54
C LEU A 265 33.91 -1.47 1.32
N LEU A 266 35.24 -1.50 1.28
CA LEU A 266 36.01 -1.03 0.11
C LEU A 266 35.59 -1.69 -1.23
N SER A 267 35.14 -2.95 -1.20
CA SER A 267 34.71 -3.70 -2.39
C SER A 267 33.37 -3.25 -2.98
N GLY A 268 32.56 -2.55 -2.18
CA GLY A 268 31.23 -2.05 -2.52
C GLY A 268 30.86 -1.06 -1.43
N PHE A 269 31.31 0.18 -1.62
CA PHE A 269 31.07 1.25 -0.67
C PHE A 269 29.88 2.08 -1.11
N ASP A 270 29.20 2.65 -0.14
CA ASP A 270 28.05 3.50 -0.33
C ASP A 270 28.46 4.89 -0.76
N ARG A 271 27.54 5.52 -1.47
CA ARG A 271 27.65 6.91 -1.87
C ARG A 271 26.45 7.71 -1.38
N ILE A 272 26.73 8.70 -0.55
CA ILE A 272 25.75 9.71 -0.17
C ILE A 272 25.88 10.90 -1.13
N THR A 273 24.77 11.28 -1.74
CA THR A 273 24.76 12.20 -2.88
C THR A 273 24.60 13.67 -2.52
N ASP A 274 24.09 13.98 -1.32
CA ASP A 274 23.70 15.33 -0.92
C ASP A 274 24.03 15.70 0.54
N PHE A 275 24.96 14.97 1.17
CA PHE A 275 25.30 15.13 2.59
C PHE A 275 25.58 16.60 3.00
N GLN A 276 24.85 17.10 3.98
CA GLN A 276 25.01 18.46 4.50
C GLN A 276 25.58 18.43 5.93
N ILE A 277 26.86 18.78 6.06
CA ILE A 277 27.55 18.79 7.35
C ILE A 277 26.96 19.84 8.28
N GLY A 278 26.64 19.42 9.51
CA GLY A 278 26.00 20.24 10.53
C GLY A 278 24.46 20.21 10.46
N LEU A 279 23.89 19.57 9.45
CA LEU A 279 22.46 19.24 9.37
C LEU A 279 22.26 17.72 9.45
N ASP A 280 22.96 16.98 8.60
CA ASP A 280 22.92 15.52 8.54
C ASP A 280 23.94 14.88 9.47
N SER A 281 23.74 13.59 9.73
CA SER A 281 24.59 12.82 10.62
C SER A 281 24.77 11.38 10.14
N PHE A 282 25.93 10.82 10.47
CA PHE A 282 26.16 9.39 10.40
C PHE A 282 25.75 8.75 11.71
N GLU A 283 24.93 7.71 11.67
CA GLU A 283 24.68 6.87 12.83
C GLU A 283 25.45 5.56 12.65
N GLY A 284 26.52 5.42 13.42
CA GLY A 284 27.44 4.28 13.32
C GLY A 284 27.46 3.46 14.61
N PRO A 285 28.16 2.31 14.61
CA PRO A 285 28.26 1.47 15.80
C PRO A 285 29.04 2.14 16.95
N ASN A 286 29.84 3.16 16.63
CA ASN A 286 30.70 3.88 17.57
C ASN A 286 30.56 5.40 17.40
N PRO A 287 29.78 6.08 18.27
CA PRO A 287 29.63 7.53 18.23
C PRO A 287 30.98 8.26 18.37
N THR A 288 31.26 9.18 17.45
CA THR A 288 32.54 9.90 17.37
C THR A 288 32.30 11.39 17.14
N SER A 289 32.78 12.23 18.06
CA SER A 289 32.68 13.68 17.93
C SER A 289 33.58 14.23 16.83
N ALA A 290 33.23 15.39 16.26
CA ALA A 290 34.00 16.04 15.19
C ALA A 290 35.50 16.23 15.50
N MET A 291 35.84 16.58 16.74
CA MET A 291 37.24 16.78 17.15
C MET A 291 38.10 15.50 17.09
N ALA A 292 37.44 14.33 17.05
CA ALA A 292 38.10 13.02 16.97
C ALA A 292 38.15 12.47 15.54
N ILE A 293 37.56 13.16 14.56
CA ILE A 293 37.62 12.77 13.14
C ILE A 293 38.83 13.44 12.50
N ASN A 294 39.84 12.64 12.16
CA ASN A 294 41.05 13.16 11.53
C ASN A 294 40.83 13.40 10.03
N ASN A 295 41.17 14.59 9.54
CA ASN A 295 41.28 14.85 8.10
C ASN A 295 42.71 14.51 7.63
N LEU A 296 42.84 13.42 6.87
CA LEU A 296 44.13 12.83 6.49
C LEU A 296 44.63 13.29 5.11
N GLY A 297 43.95 14.24 4.47
CA GLY A 297 44.40 14.80 3.19
C GLY A 297 44.12 13.88 2.01
N THR A 298 45.11 13.61 1.16
CA THR A 298 44.91 12.88 -0.11
C THR A 298 45.47 11.46 -0.09
N VAL A 299 44.76 10.54 -0.73
CA VAL A 299 45.16 9.16 -0.99
C VAL A 299 45.42 9.00 -2.50
N SER A 300 46.39 8.17 -2.87
CA SER A 300 46.80 7.98 -4.27
C SER A 300 45.92 7.04 -5.09
N SER A 301 45.19 6.14 -4.44
CA SER A 301 44.33 5.12 -5.04
C SER A 301 43.40 4.49 -4.00
N LEU A 302 42.22 4.02 -4.43
CA LEU A 302 41.27 3.28 -3.58
C LEU A 302 41.60 1.78 -3.57
N ASP A 303 42.83 1.44 -3.18
CA ASP A 303 43.23 0.06 -2.92
C ASP A 303 43.68 -0.09 -1.46
N PRO A 304 43.64 -1.30 -0.88
CA PRO A 304 43.94 -1.52 0.52
C PRO A 304 45.32 -0.99 0.95
N SER A 305 46.32 -1.05 0.07
CA SER A 305 47.70 -0.67 0.41
C SER A 305 47.87 0.84 0.49
N ALA A 306 47.28 1.57 -0.45
CA ALA A 306 47.29 3.04 -0.45
C ALA A 306 46.46 3.61 0.71
N LEU A 307 45.31 3.01 1.01
CA LEU A 307 44.48 3.42 2.14
C LEU A 307 45.19 3.17 3.47
N ALA A 308 45.77 2.00 3.70
CA ALA A 308 46.51 1.69 4.92
C ALA A 308 47.77 2.54 5.12
N ALA A 309 48.36 3.08 4.04
CA ALA A 309 49.49 4.00 4.14
C ALA A 309 49.08 5.37 4.73
N VAL A 310 47.82 5.78 4.57
CA VAL A 310 47.28 7.04 5.06
C VAL A 310 46.53 6.85 6.38
N LEU A 311 45.67 5.83 6.45
CA LEU A 311 44.86 5.43 7.62
C LEU A 311 45.64 4.44 8.51
N THR A 312 46.67 4.97 9.17
CA THR A 312 47.56 4.20 10.04
C THR A 312 46.98 4.04 11.45
N ALA A 313 47.51 3.09 12.22
CA ALA A 313 47.13 2.92 13.64
C ALA A 313 47.39 4.16 14.53
N SER A 314 48.17 5.15 14.06
CA SER A 314 48.47 6.38 14.81
C SER A 314 47.47 7.51 14.59
N ASN A 315 46.75 7.50 13.47
CA ASN A 315 45.84 8.56 13.05
C ASN A 315 44.43 8.05 12.69
N PHE A 316 44.23 6.74 12.67
CA PHE A 316 42.93 6.08 12.54
C PHE A 316 42.79 5.08 13.69
N LEU A 317 42.35 5.61 14.84
CA LEU A 317 42.30 4.87 16.10
C LEU A 317 41.13 3.88 16.11
N SER A 318 41.20 2.86 16.96
CA SER A 318 40.09 1.93 17.20
C SER A 318 38.80 2.69 17.54
N ASN A 319 37.69 2.29 16.92
CA ASN A 319 36.36 2.88 17.02
C ASN A 319 36.30 4.36 16.59
N GLY A 320 37.34 4.83 15.90
CA GLY A 320 37.46 6.20 15.41
C GLY A 320 36.94 6.36 13.99
N ALA A 321 37.10 7.57 13.47
CA ALA A 321 36.79 7.88 12.09
C ALA A 321 37.82 8.83 11.49
N ALA A 322 37.91 8.85 10.16
CA ALA A 322 38.77 9.76 9.43
C ALA A 322 38.14 10.16 8.11
N THR A 323 38.60 11.28 7.55
CA THR A 323 38.25 11.70 6.20
C THR A 323 39.50 11.81 5.33
N PHE A 324 39.33 11.58 4.03
CA PHE A 324 40.38 11.78 3.04
C PHE A 324 39.78 12.12 1.67
N GLN A 325 40.65 12.51 0.74
CA GLN A 325 40.32 12.77 -0.66
C GLN A 325 41.05 11.81 -1.59
N PHE A 326 40.36 11.32 -2.61
CA PHE A 326 40.97 10.64 -3.74
C PHE A 326 40.48 11.32 -5.02
N GLU A 327 41.41 11.88 -5.79
CA GLU A 327 41.09 12.78 -6.90
C GLU A 327 40.17 13.93 -6.45
N GLN A 328 38.97 14.04 -7.01
CA GLN A 328 37.96 15.05 -6.64
C GLN A 328 36.92 14.50 -5.65
N ARG A 329 37.09 13.25 -5.20
CA ARG A 329 36.12 12.54 -4.35
C ARG A 329 36.52 12.67 -2.89
N THR A 330 35.53 12.84 -2.02
CA THR A 330 35.74 12.93 -0.56
C THR A 330 35.11 11.72 0.12
N PHE A 331 35.83 11.15 1.08
CA PHE A 331 35.42 9.96 1.79
C PHE A 331 35.48 10.16 3.29
N ILE A 332 34.58 9.47 3.99
CA ILE A 332 34.67 9.18 5.42
C ILE A 332 34.94 7.69 5.59
N VAL A 333 35.72 7.33 6.60
CA VAL A 333 36.01 5.95 6.98
C VAL A 333 35.68 5.77 8.45
N LEU A 334 34.98 4.68 8.77
CA LEU A 334 34.59 4.31 10.13
C LEU A 334 35.38 3.07 10.54
N ASN A 335 36.06 3.15 11.67
CA ASN A 335 36.95 2.10 12.13
C ASN A 335 36.24 1.13 13.08
N ASP A 336 36.67 -0.13 13.05
CA ASP A 336 36.30 -1.13 14.03
C ASP A 336 37.13 -1.04 15.32
N ASP A 337 37.10 -2.09 16.15
CA ASP A 337 37.81 -2.15 17.41
C ASP A 337 39.35 -2.25 17.31
N VAL A 338 39.91 -2.21 16.10
CA VAL A 338 41.34 -2.31 15.79
C VAL A 338 41.83 -1.04 15.11
N ALA A 339 42.94 -0.47 15.57
CA ALA A 339 43.48 0.75 14.96
C ALA A 339 44.14 0.48 13.59
N GLY A 340 43.93 1.38 12.63
CA GLY A 340 44.43 1.31 11.25
C GLY A 340 43.48 0.58 10.30
N PHE A 341 43.60 0.87 9.01
CA PHE A 341 42.61 0.43 8.02
C PHE A 341 42.61 -1.08 7.73
N GLN A 342 41.40 -1.66 7.73
CA GLN A 342 41.08 -3.04 7.40
C GLN A 342 39.97 -3.08 6.34
N ALA A 343 40.33 -3.37 5.09
CA ALA A 343 39.43 -3.29 3.93
C ALA A 343 38.15 -4.16 4.00
N ASN A 344 38.12 -5.15 4.89
CA ASN A 344 37.00 -6.08 5.07
C ASN A 344 36.27 -5.92 6.42
N ARG A 345 36.63 -4.91 7.22
CA ARG A 345 36.02 -4.65 8.53
C ARG A 345 35.65 -3.20 8.73
N ASP A 346 36.32 -2.27 8.04
CA ASP A 346 36.05 -0.85 8.13
C ASP A 346 35.12 -0.38 7.03
N ALA A 347 34.20 0.51 7.40
CA ALA A 347 33.29 1.11 6.45
C ALA A 347 33.98 2.28 5.74
N LEU A 348 33.88 2.31 4.42
CA LEU A 348 34.27 3.43 3.56
C LEU A 348 32.99 4.01 2.97
N ILE A 349 32.78 5.33 3.04
CA ILE A 349 31.59 5.97 2.48
C ILE A 349 32.03 7.19 1.65
N GLU A 350 31.49 7.32 0.44
CA GLU A 350 31.69 8.51 -0.38
C GLU A 350 30.66 9.60 -0.04
N ILE A 351 31.15 10.82 0.17
CA ILE A 351 30.36 12.04 0.41
C ILE A 351 30.73 13.16 -0.57
N THR A 352 31.14 12.80 -1.79
CA THR A 352 31.56 13.76 -2.80
C THR A 352 30.44 14.75 -3.11
N GLY A 353 30.75 16.05 -3.02
CA GLY A 353 29.77 17.11 -3.22
C GLY A 353 29.04 17.55 -1.95
N PHE A 354 29.47 17.08 -0.77
CA PHE A 354 28.92 17.52 0.51
C PHE A 354 28.91 19.05 0.65
N GLN A 355 27.98 19.56 1.45
CA GLN A 355 27.91 20.97 1.83
C GLN A 355 28.35 21.16 3.29
N GLY A 356 28.88 22.34 3.63
CA GLY A 356 29.33 22.67 4.98
C GLY A 356 30.84 22.49 5.19
N ASP A 357 31.27 22.36 6.45
CA ASP A 357 32.68 22.31 6.85
C ASP A 357 32.98 20.97 7.55
N LEU A 358 33.96 20.22 7.01
CA LEU A 358 34.42 18.94 7.58
C LEU A 358 34.83 19.02 9.05
N ALA A 359 35.23 20.19 9.54
CA ALA A 359 35.53 20.39 10.95
C ALA A 359 34.32 20.21 11.89
N ASN A 360 33.09 20.24 11.34
CA ASN A 360 31.84 20.06 12.08
C ASN A 360 31.18 18.69 11.83
N LEU A 361 31.82 17.79 11.09
CA LEU A 361 31.31 16.45 10.80
C LEU A 361 31.21 15.64 12.10
N SER A 362 30.09 14.94 12.33
CA SER A 362 29.93 14.11 13.52
C SER A 362 29.27 12.78 13.22
N ILE A 363 29.61 11.78 14.04
CA ILE A 363 28.99 10.46 14.05
C ILE A 363 28.26 10.34 15.39
N VAL A 364 26.95 10.13 15.33
CA VAL A 364 26.05 10.10 16.50
C VAL A 364 25.80 8.69 17.01
#